data_AF-A0A2J8RVW2-F1
#
_entry.id   AF-A0A2J8RVW2-F1
#
_cell.length_a   1.000
_cell.length_b   1.000
_cell.length_c   1.000
_cell.angle_alpha   90.00
_cell.angle_beta   90.00
_cell.angle_gamma   90.00
#
_symmetry.space_group_name_H-M   'P 1'
#
loop_
_entity.id
_entity.type
_entity.pdbx_description
1 polymer ?
#
loop_
_entity_poly.entity_id
_entity_poly.type
_entity_poly.pdbx_seq_one_letter_code
_entity_poly.pdbx_strand_id
1 'polypeptide(L)'
;EMEEFVQSSGENGVVVFSLGSMVSNMKEERANVIASALAQIPQKVLWRFDGNKPDTLGLNTRLYKWIPQNDLLGHPKTRAFITHGGANGIYEAIYHGIPMVGIPLFADQPDNIAH
;
A
#
# COMPACT_ATOMS: atom_id res chain seq x y z
N GLU A 1 -14.29 -10.27 -5.21
CA GLU A 1 -13.67 -10.09 -3.88
C GLU A 1 -12.85 -8.80 -3.71
N MET A 2 -11.71 -8.60 -4.41
CA MET A 2 -10.92 -7.36 -4.29
C MET A 2 -11.71 -6.14 -4.77
N GLU A 3 -12.34 -6.24 -5.94
CA GLU A 3 -13.18 -5.16 -6.49
C GLU A 3 -14.32 -4.77 -5.53
N GLU A 4 -15.04 -5.75 -4.96
CA GLU A 4 -16.09 -5.49 -3.98
C GLU A 4 -15.56 -4.79 -2.72
N PHE A 5 -14.34 -5.14 -2.30
CA PHE A 5 -13.68 -4.46 -1.18
C PHE A 5 -13.36 -3.00 -1.51
N VAL A 6 -12.84 -2.74 -2.71
CA VAL A 6 -12.60 -1.38 -3.21
C VAL A 6 -13.90 -0.60 -3.30
N GLN A 7 -14.96 -1.16 -3.88
CA GLN A 7 -16.24 -0.48 -4.05
C GLN A 7 -16.91 -0.13 -2.72
N SER A 8 -16.78 -1.00 -1.72
CA SER A 8 -17.33 -0.78 -0.37
C SER A 8 -16.53 0.22 0.48
N SER A 9 -15.56 0.93 -0.09
CA SER A 9 -14.81 2.01 0.60
C SER A 9 -15.58 3.33 0.76
N GLY A 10 -16.80 3.43 0.22
CA GLY A 10 -17.61 4.65 0.29
C GLY A 10 -16.90 5.85 -0.35
N GLU A 11 -17.04 7.02 0.28
CA GLU A 11 -16.42 8.28 -0.15
C GLU A 11 -14.94 8.39 0.20
N ASN A 12 -14.52 7.70 1.28
CA ASN A 12 -13.14 7.73 1.76
C ASN A 12 -12.18 7.11 0.74
N GLY A 13 -12.63 6.14 -0.06
CA GLY A 13 -11.80 5.50 -1.07
C GLY A 13 -10.75 4.55 -0.48
N VAL A 14 -9.75 4.23 -1.29
CA VAL A 14 -8.74 3.23 -0.95
C VAL A 14 -7.32 3.78 -0.94
N VAL A 15 -6.49 3.18 -0.10
CA VAL A 15 -5.03 3.32 -0.11
C VAL A 15 -4.44 2.01 -0.62
N VAL A 16 -3.56 2.12 -1.61
CA VAL A 16 -2.73 1.00 -2.04
C VAL A 16 -1.44 1.06 -1.23
N PHE A 17 -0.99 -0.07 -0.70
CA PHE A 17 0.27 -0.12 0.05
C PHE A 17 1.14 -1.28 -0.46
N SER A 18 2.32 -0.95 -0.97
CA SER A 18 3.31 -1.94 -1.41
C SER A 18 4.75 -1.50 -1.15
N LEU A 19 5.54 -2.38 -0.53
CA LEU A 19 6.99 -2.19 -0.34
C LEU A 19 7.84 -2.94 -1.39
N GLY A 20 7.25 -3.30 -2.53
CA GLY A 20 7.96 -4.03 -3.59
C GLY A 20 8.08 -5.54 -3.32
N SER A 21 8.70 -6.27 -4.25
CA SER A 21 8.81 -7.74 -4.22
C SER A 21 9.96 -8.27 -3.39
N MET A 22 10.99 -7.46 -3.16
CA MET A 22 12.19 -7.87 -2.42
C MET A 22 11.97 -7.84 -0.89
N VAL A 23 10.85 -7.27 -0.43
CA VAL A 23 10.50 -7.19 0.99
C VAL A 23 9.56 -8.33 1.34
N SER A 24 10.12 -9.48 1.69
CA SER A 24 9.38 -10.67 2.12
C SER A 24 9.53 -10.97 3.61
N ASN A 25 10.61 -10.50 4.25
CA ASN A 25 10.96 -10.88 5.63
C ASN A 25 10.80 -9.71 6.61
N MET A 26 9.59 -9.13 6.67
CA MET A 26 9.28 -8.15 7.70
C MET A 26 9.09 -8.83 9.05
N LYS A 27 9.77 -8.36 10.10
CA LYS A 27 9.56 -8.82 11.47
C LYS A 27 8.11 -8.57 11.89
N GLU A 28 7.53 -9.52 12.62
CA GLU A 28 6.16 -9.47 13.12
C GLU A 28 5.85 -8.20 13.92
N GLU A 29 6.78 -7.75 14.78
CA GLU A 29 6.68 -6.49 15.51
C GLU A 29 6.45 -5.29 14.58
N ARG A 30 7.23 -5.18 13.49
CA ARG A 30 7.07 -4.08 12.52
C ARG A 30 5.76 -4.20 11.75
N ALA A 31 5.38 -5.42 11.38
CA ALA A 31 4.11 -5.67 10.69
C ALA A 31 2.92 -5.26 11.56
N ASN A 32 2.96 -5.55 12.87
CA ASN A 32 1.95 -5.10 13.84
C ASN A 32 1.92 -3.58 14.03
N VAL A 33 3.08 -2.91 14.06
CA VAL A 33 3.12 -1.43 14.12
C VAL A 33 2.45 -0.83 12.89
N ILE A 34 2.79 -1.33 11.71
CA ILE A 34 2.21 -0.83 10.45
C ILE A 34 0.71 -1.13 10.38
N ALA A 35 0.29 -2.35 10.71
CA ALA A 35 -1.13 -2.74 10.75
C ALA A 35 -1.95 -1.84 11.71
N SER A 36 -1.39 -1.54 12.89
CA SER A 36 -2.03 -0.65 13.87
C SER A 36 -2.17 0.79 13.36
N ALA A 37 -1.19 1.28 12.59
CA ALA A 37 -1.26 2.61 11.99
C ALA A 37 -2.30 2.65 10.87
N LEU A 38 -2.33 1.65 10.00
CA LEU A 38 -3.33 1.52 8.93
C LEU A 38 -4.75 1.36 9.47
N ALA A 39 -4.93 0.75 10.64
CA ALA A 39 -6.24 0.62 11.28
C ALA A 39 -6.84 1.96 11.74
N GLN A 40 -6.04 3.01 11.86
CA GLN A 40 -6.48 4.32 12.34
C GLN A 40 -7.06 5.22 11.24
N ILE A 41 -6.85 4.89 9.97
CA ILE A 41 -7.33 5.70 8.85
C ILE A 41 -8.72 5.25 8.37
N PRO A 42 -9.58 6.17 7.91
CA PRO A 42 -10.94 5.83 7.49
C PRO A 42 -11.01 5.16 6.11
N GLN A 43 -9.92 5.16 5.34
CA GLN A 43 -9.82 4.49 4.04
C GLN A 43 -9.74 2.98 4.21
N LYS A 44 -10.17 2.27 3.17
CA LYS A 44 -9.81 0.87 3.02
C LYS A 44 -8.40 0.74 2.48
N VAL A 45 -7.68 -0.29 2.91
CA VAL A 45 -6.27 -0.48 2.55
C VAL A 45 -6.08 -1.82 1.86
N LEU A 46 -5.50 -1.79 0.67
CA LEU A 46 -5.00 -2.97 -0.02
C LEU A 46 -3.50 -3.05 0.21
N TRP A 47 -3.09 -3.92 1.11
CA TRP A 47 -1.69 -4.06 1.50
C TRP A 47 -1.09 -5.31 0.86
N ARG A 48 -0.14 -5.10 -0.06
CA ARG A 48 0.71 -6.17 -0.56
C ARG A 48 1.72 -6.59 0.51
N PHE A 49 1.53 -7.80 1.05
CA PHE A 49 2.31 -8.33 2.15
C PHE A 49 2.37 -9.87 2.05
N ASP A 50 3.59 -10.41 2.00
CA ASP A 50 3.85 -11.85 1.95
C ASP A 50 4.52 -12.31 3.25
N GLY A 51 3.79 -12.16 4.36
CA GLY A 51 4.20 -12.56 5.69
C GLY A 51 3.02 -13.03 6.55
N ASN A 52 3.27 -13.33 7.82
CA ASN A 52 2.22 -13.76 8.75
C ASN A 52 1.25 -12.61 9.04
N LYS A 53 -0.06 -12.90 9.00
CA LYS A 53 -1.10 -11.91 9.31
C LYS A 53 -0.80 -11.23 10.66
N PRO A 54 -0.68 -9.89 10.72
CA PRO A 54 -0.51 -9.18 11.98
C PRO A 54 -1.73 -9.33 12.89
N ASP A 55 -1.49 -9.46 14.20
CA ASP A 55 -2.54 -9.56 15.21
C ASP A 55 -3.36 -8.26 15.31
N THR A 56 -2.75 -7.12 15.00
CA THR A 56 -3.37 -5.80 15.05
C THR A 56 -4.02 -5.36 13.72
N LEU A 57 -4.22 -6.30 12.78
CA LEU A 57 -4.81 -5.99 11.47
C LEU A 57 -6.26 -5.49 11.61
N GLY A 58 -6.47 -4.21 11.30
CA GLY A 58 -7.78 -3.57 11.29
C GLY A 58 -8.72 -4.12 10.20
N LEU A 59 -10.03 -4.04 10.43
CA LEU A 59 -11.07 -4.47 9.49
C LEU A 59 -11.07 -3.71 8.15
N ASN A 60 -10.47 -2.51 8.14
CA ASN A 60 -10.32 -1.69 6.95
C ASN A 60 -9.16 -2.14 6.05
N THR A 61 -8.32 -3.10 6.46
CA THR A 61 -7.13 -3.52 5.71
C THR A 61 -7.27 -4.97 5.24
N ARG A 62 -6.99 -5.22 3.96
CA ARG A 62 -6.84 -6.57 3.41
C ARG A 62 -5.41 -6.81 2.95
N LEU A 63 -4.91 -8.00 3.28
CA LEU A 63 -3.58 -8.46 2.92
C LEU A 63 -3.64 -9.26 1.62
N TYR A 64 -2.67 -9.03 0.74
CA TYR A 64 -2.52 -9.74 -0.51
C TYR A 64 -1.06 -10.09 -0.75
N LYS A 65 -0.76 -11.32 -1.19
CA LYS A 65 0.62 -11.66 -1.60
C LYS A 65 1.04 -10.89 -2.86
N TRP A 66 0.07 -10.63 -3.72
CA TRP A 66 0.22 -9.89 -4.96
C TRP A 66 -1.03 -9.05 -5.25
N ILE A 67 -0.84 -7.88 -5.85
CA ILE A 67 -1.92 -6.97 -6.26
C ILE A 67 -1.68 -6.50 -7.69
N PRO A 68 -2.74 -6.25 -8.48
CA PRO A 68 -2.64 -5.57 -9.78
C PRO A 68 -2.40 -4.08 -9.56
N GLN A 69 -1.17 -3.71 -9.16
CA GLN A 69 -0.85 -2.37 -8.65
C GLN A 69 -1.22 -1.26 -9.64
N ASN A 70 -0.80 -1.36 -10.90
CA ASN A 70 -1.09 -0.33 -11.90
C ASN A 70 -2.60 -0.13 -12.12
N ASP A 71 -3.38 -1.20 -12.15
CA ASP A 71 -4.85 -1.11 -12.31
C ASP A 71 -5.50 -0.50 -11.06
N LEU A 72 -5.02 -0.86 -9.87
CA LEU A 72 -5.50 -0.25 -8.63
C LEU A 72 -5.14 1.24 -8.57
N LEU A 73 -3.95 1.64 -8.99
CA LEU A 73 -3.56 3.05 -9.05
C LEU A 73 -4.41 3.83 -10.04
N GLY A 74 -4.83 3.21 -11.15
CA GLY A 74 -5.77 3.80 -12.11
C GLY A 74 -7.24 3.77 -11.68
N HIS A 75 -7.58 3.14 -10.55
CA HIS A 75 -8.96 3.02 -10.12
C HIS A 75 -9.48 4.34 -9.51
N PRO A 76 -10.69 4.83 -9.85
CA PRO A 76 -11.20 6.14 -9.43
C PRO A 76 -11.36 6.32 -7.90
N LYS A 77 -11.40 5.22 -7.15
CA LYS A 77 -11.45 5.25 -5.68
C LYS A 77 -10.08 5.34 -5.01
N THR A 78 -8.98 5.21 -5.74
CA THR A 78 -7.65 5.27 -5.14
C THR A 78 -7.31 6.70 -4.75
N ARG A 79 -6.91 6.88 -3.50
CA ARG A 79 -6.62 8.20 -2.91
C ARG A 79 -5.16 8.42 -2.63
N ALA A 80 -4.41 7.36 -2.34
CA ALA A 80 -2.99 7.45 -2.08
C ALA A 80 -2.28 6.11 -2.32
N PHE A 81 -0.97 6.19 -2.54
CA PHE A 81 -0.07 5.06 -2.64
C PHE A 81 1.03 5.14 -1.57
N ILE A 82 1.05 4.19 -0.65
CA ILE A 82 2.17 4.01 0.27
C ILE A 82 3.19 3.10 -0.41
N THR A 83 4.41 3.58 -0.59
CA THR A 83 5.40 2.92 -1.45
C THR A 83 6.80 2.95 -0.86
N HIS A 84 7.58 1.89 -1.12
CA HIS A 84 9.02 1.89 -0.89
C HIS A 84 9.82 2.83 -1.81
N GLY A 85 9.21 3.43 -2.84
CA GLY A 85 9.93 4.34 -3.75
C GLY A 85 10.72 3.67 -4.87
N GLY A 86 10.40 2.42 -5.22
CA GLY A 86 10.95 1.80 -6.44
C GLY A 86 10.45 2.51 -7.71
N ALA A 87 11.36 2.72 -8.67
CA ALA A 87 11.12 3.53 -9.86
C ALA A 87 9.81 3.20 -10.61
N ASN A 88 9.53 1.92 -10.88
CA ASN A 88 8.31 1.51 -11.59
C ASN A 88 7.03 1.96 -10.86
N GLY A 89 6.96 1.73 -9.55
CA GLY A 89 5.78 2.11 -8.76
C GLY A 89 5.59 3.62 -8.69
N ILE A 90 6.69 4.38 -8.68
CA ILE A 90 6.64 5.85 -8.76
C ILE A 90 6.08 6.29 -10.12
N TYR A 91 6.59 5.73 -11.23
CA TYR A 91 6.09 6.08 -12.56
C TYR A 91 4.61 5.74 -12.75
N GLU A 92 4.16 4.59 -12.24
CA GLU A 92 2.73 4.22 -12.25
C GLU A 92 1.89 5.24 -11.46
N ALA A 93 2.34 5.64 -10.26
CA ALA A 93 1.62 6.61 -9.44
C ALA A 93 1.56 8.00 -10.09
N ILE A 94 2.68 8.46 -10.68
CA ILE A 94 2.72 9.72 -11.44
C ILE A 94 1.77 9.67 -12.63
N TYR A 95 1.81 8.57 -13.40
CA TYR A 95 0.96 8.39 -14.58
C TYR A 95 -0.54 8.52 -14.25
N HIS A 96 -0.97 7.92 -13.12
CA HIS A 96 -2.36 7.98 -12.67
C HIS A 96 -2.68 9.20 -11.77
N GLY A 97 -1.70 10.06 -11.48
CA GLY A 97 -1.89 11.24 -10.63
C GLY A 97 -2.19 10.93 -9.16
N ILE A 98 -1.68 9.81 -8.64
CA ILE A 98 -1.91 9.37 -7.26
C ILE A 98 -0.84 9.93 -6.32
N PRO A 99 -1.21 10.63 -5.23
CA PRO A 99 -0.23 11.11 -4.26
C PRO A 99 0.42 9.94 -3.50
N MET A 100 1.70 10.10 -3.17
CA MET A 100 2.50 9.04 -2.56
C MET A 100 2.93 9.37 -1.13
N VAL A 101 3.04 8.33 -0.30
CA VAL A 101 3.75 8.35 0.98
C VAL A 101 4.92 7.38 0.88
N GLY A 102 6.14 7.91 0.89
CA GLY A 102 7.36 7.15 0.72
C GLY A 102 7.90 6.54 2.02
N ILE A 103 8.26 5.26 1.98
CA ILE A 103 8.96 4.53 3.05
C ILE A 103 10.19 3.84 2.42
N PRO A 104 11.24 4.61 2.08
CA PRO A 104 12.41 4.05 1.41
C PRO A 104 13.15 3.06 2.31
N LEU A 105 13.67 1.99 1.71
CA LEU A 105 14.31 0.89 2.43
C LEU A 105 15.76 0.67 2.00
N PHE A 106 16.08 0.76 0.71
CA PHE A 106 17.42 0.50 0.18
C PHE A 106 17.63 1.05 -1.23
N ALA A 107 18.88 1.00 -1.71
CA ALA A 107 19.29 1.41 -3.05
C ALA A 107 18.88 2.85 -3.38
N ASP A 108 18.28 3.07 -4.54
CA ASP A 108 17.85 4.34 -5.12
C ASP A 108 16.56 4.91 -4.48
N GLN A 109 15.88 4.12 -3.65
CA GLN A 109 14.58 4.49 -3.07
C GLN A 109 14.57 5.81 -2.28
N PRO A 110 15.57 6.12 -1.43
CA PRO A 110 15.59 7.41 -0.72
C PRO A 110 15.65 8.60 -1.67
N ASP A 111 16.48 8.51 -2.72
CA ASP A 111 16.66 9.59 -3.70
C ASP A 111 15.40 9.78 -4.55
N ASN A 112 14.75 8.68 -4.94
CA ASN A 112 13.51 8.74 -5.71
C ASN A 112 12.34 9.41 -4.94
N ILE A 113 12.34 9.34 -3.60
CA ILE A 113 11.28 9.90 -2.74
C ILE A 113 11.60 11.32 -2.27
N ALA A 114 12.86 11.76 -2.35
CA ALA A 114 13.29 13.07 -1.83
C ALA A 114 12.74 14.26 -2.62
N HIS A 115 12.05 14.03 -3.74
CA HIS A 115 11.58 15.03 -4.70
C HIS A 115 10.07 14.90 -4.92
#